data_AF-A0A2P9ALH9-F1
#
_entry.id   AF-A0A2P9ALH9-F1
#
_cell.length_a   1.000
_cell.length_b   1.000
_cell.length_c   1.000
_cell.angle_alpha   90.00
_cell.angle_beta   90.00
_cell.angle_gamma   90.00
#
_symmetry.space_group_name_H-M   'P 1'
#
loop_
_entity.id
_entity.type
_entity.pdbx_description
1 polymer ?
#
loop_
_entity_poly.entity_id
_entity_poly.type
_entity_poly.pdbx_seq_one_letter_code
_entity_poly.pdbx_strand_id
1 'polypeptide(L)'
;MSRIGYARVSTIDQDLDTQIAKLKAEGCDIIRSEKVSGASRDGRAELAIILDFLRPGDELVVTRLNRLGRDTRDVLNLIHECEQRGAFVTVLDPHVSIRGEMGHVVLTVLGMVAQMERRFIKGRQRDGIERAKGKGAYSGGKRRVDYAAICKLDQEGLGPSDIAKHIGCSRMQVYRVLADRPGILPVKV
;
A
#
# COMPACT_ATOMS: atom_id res chain seq x y z
N MET A 1 -20.19 7.85 -26.61
CA MET A 1 -19.64 8.19 -25.28
C MET A 1 -19.83 6.96 -24.43
N SER A 2 -18.73 6.36 -23.97
CA SER A 2 -18.77 5.12 -23.21
C SER A 2 -18.53 5.40 -21.72
N ARG A 3 -19.27 4.70 -20.86
CA ARG A 3 -19.01 4.65 -19.42
C ARG A 3 -18.14 3.43 -19.13
N ILE A 4 -16.94 3.68 -18.61
CA ILE A 4 -15.93 2.67 -18.32
C ILE A 4 -15.75 2.60 -16.81
N GLY A 5 -16.12 1.47 -16.21
CA GLY A 5 -15.97 1.22 -14.79
C GLY A 5 -14.58 0.70 -14.43
N TYR A 6 -14.02 1.18 -13.33
CA TYR A 6 -12.78 0.67 -12.77
C TYR A 6 -12.93 0.29 -11.29
N ALA A 7 -12.55 -0.95 -10.97
CA ALA A 7 -12.60 -1.50 -9.62
C ALA A 7 -11.24 -2.00 -9.14
N ARG A 8 -10.88 -1.74 -7.88
CA ARG A 8 -9.60 -2.17 -7.31
C ARG A 8 -9.71 -2.62 -5.87
N VAL A 9 -9.04 -3.71 -5.50
CA VAL A 9 -8.94 -4.16 -4.10
C VAL A 9 -7.53 -4.60 -3.75
N SER A 10 -7.16 -4.57 -2.47
CA SER A 10 -5.86 -5.05 -2.01
C SER A 10 -5.79 -6.57 -1.83
N THR A 11 -6.88 -7.22 -1.38
CA THR A 11 -6.86 -8.62 -0.95
C THR A 11 -8.22 -9.33 -0.82
N ILE A 12 -9.36 -8.62 -0.76
CA ILE A 12 -10.68 -9.21 -0.43
C ILE A 12 -11.58 -9.26 -1.66
N ASP A 13 -12.05 -10.45 -2.01
CA ASP A 13 -12.84 -10.71 -3.21
C ASP A 13 -14.28 -10.19 -3.11
N GLN A 14 -14.91 -10.29 -1.93
CA GLN A 14 -16.25 -9.73 -1.69
C GLN A 14 -16.33 -8.20 -1.93
N ASP A 15 -15.26 -7.46 -1.63
CA ASP A 15 -15.24 -6.00 -1.89
C ASP A 15 -15.10 -5.68 -3.39
N LEU A 16 -14.57 -6.62 -4.19
CA LEU A 16 -14.44 -6.46 -5.64
C LEU A 16 -15.78 -6.67 -6.33
N ASP A 17 -16.48 -7.76 -5.99
CA ASP A 17 -17.80 -8.06 -6.56
C ASP A 17 -18.81 -6.95 -6.25
N THR A 18 -18.77 -6.42 -5.03
CA THR A 18 -19.60 -5.28 -4.62
C THR A 18 -19.32 -4.04 -5.48
N GLN A 19 -18.06 -3.77 -5.80
CA GLN A 19 -17.70 -2.66 -6.68
C GLN A 19 -18.19 -2.86 -8.10
N ILE A 20 -17.98 -4.07 -8.66
CA ILE A 20 -18.42 -4.41 -10.01
C ILE A 20 -19.94 -4.30 -10.13
N ALA A 21 -20.69 -4.81 -9.15
CA ALA A 21 -22.14 -4.70 -9.11
C ALA A 21 -22.62 -3.23 -9.13
N LYS A 22 -21.98 -2.36 -8.33
CA LYS A 22 -22.27 -0.92 -8.34
C LYS A 22 -21.97 -0.27 -9.69
N LEU A 23 -20.82 -0.58 -10.30
CA LEU A 23 -20.44 -0.04 -11.62
C LEU A 23 -21.40 -0.50 -12.72
N LYS A 24 -21.87 -1.76 -12.68
CA LYS A 24 -22.90 -2.26 -13.60
C LYS A 24 -24.23 -1.53 -13.41
N ALA A 25 -24.65 -1.30 -12.16
CA ALA A 25 -25.87 -0.57 -11.85
C ALA A 25 -25.83 0.88 -12.36
N GLU A 26 -24.64 1.46 -12.47
CA GLU A 26 -24.39 2.78 -13.05
C GLU A 26 -24.29 2.79 -14.58
N GLY A 27 -24.53 1.65 -15.25
CA GLY A 27 -24.48 1.57 -16.70
C GLY A 27 -23.08 1.65 -17.29
N CYS A 28 -22.05 1.17 -16.58
CA CYS A 28 -20.73 1.00 -17.17
C CYS A 28 -20.73 -0.19 -18.14
N ASP A 29 -20.52 0.07 -19.43
CA ASP A 29 -20.49 -0.94 -20.49
C ASP A 29 -19.24 -1.83 -20.41
N ILE A 30 -18.11 -1.20 -20.08
CA ILE A 30 -16.81 -1.84 -19.95
C ILE A 30 -16.37 -1.70 -18.51
N ILE A 31 -16.14 -2.82 -17.82
CA ILE A 31 -15.63 -2.80 -16.44
C ILE A 31 -14.31 -3.56 -16.41
N ARG A 32 -13.25 -2.88 -15.98
CA ARG A 32 -11.96 -3.53 -15.68
C ARG A 32 -11.69 -3.52 -14.19
N SER A 33 -10.99 -4.55 -13.73
CA SER A 33 -10.78 -4.73 -12.31
C SER A 33 -9.47 -5.42 -11.98
N GLU A 34 -8.80 -4.98 -10.91
CA GLU A 34 -7.50 -5.52 -10.53
C GLU A 34 -7.34 -5.69 -9.01
N LYS A 35 -6.56 -6.70 -8.61
CA LYS A 35 -6.23 -6.98 -7.20
C LYS A 35 -4.81 -6.49 -6.90
N VAL A 36 -4.69 -5.18 -6.64
CA VAL A 36 -3.41 -4.51 -6.39
C VAL A 36 -3.49 -3.67 -5.12
N SER A 37 -2.53 -3.88 -4.22
CA SER A 37 -2.37 -3.05 -3.02
C SER A 37 -2.19 -1.58 -3.40
N GLY A 38 -2.96 -0.70 -2.75
CA GLY A 38 -2.85 0.76 -2.92
C GLY A 38 -1.57 1.37 -2.34
N ALA A 39 -0.52 0.59 -2.11
CA ALA A 39 0.79 1.07 -1.68
C ALA A 39 1.76 1.24 -2.86
N SER A 40 1.63 0.45 -3.93
CA SER A 40 2.49 0.53 -5.12
C SER A 40 1.79 1.20 -6.31
N ARG A 41 2.60 1.72 -7.24
CA ARG A 41 2.17 2.08 -8.59
C ARG A 41 2.27 0.88 -9.54
N ASP A 42 3.17 -0.05 -9.25
CA ASP A 42 3.38 -1.24 -10.07
C ASP A 42 2.20 -2.20 -9.92
N GLY A 43 1.80 -2.79 -11.05
CA GLY A 43 0.74 -3.79 -11.14
C GLY A 43 -0.62 -3.27 -11.62
N ARG A 44 -0.80 -1.97 -11.90
CA ARG A 44 -2.08 -1.41 -12.36
C ARG A 44 -2.34 -1.52 -13.87
N ALA A 45 -2.18 -2.74 -14.39
CA ALA A 45 -2.27 -2.98 -15.83
C ALA A 45 -3.66 -2.66 -16.39
N GLU A 46 -4.73 -2.94 -15.64
CA GLU A 46 -6.10 -2.71 -16.11
C GLU A 46 -6.43 -1.21 -16.17
N LEU A 47 -5.95 -0.43 -15.20
CA LEU A 47 -6.07 1.02 -15.24
C LEU A 47 -5.30 1.62 -16.42
N ALA A 48 -4.07 1.16 -16.66
CA ALA A 48 -3.27 1.62 -17.79
C ALA A 48 -3.97 1.34 -19.13
N ILE A 49 -4.52 0.13 -19.29
CA ILE A 49 -5.30 -0.24 -20.49
C ILE A 49 -6.48 0.72 -20.67
N ILE A 50 -7.25 1.02 -19.60
CA ILE A 50 -8.34 2.00 -19.66
C ILE A 50 -7.84 3.35 -20.18
N LEU A 51 -6.77 3.87 -19.58
CA LEU A 51 -6.23 5.17 -19.94
C LEU A 51 -5.79 5.20 -21.42
N ASP A 52 -5.20 4.12 -21.92
CA ASP A 52 -4.74 4.02 -23.31
C ASP A 52 -5.87 4.07 -24.34
N PHE A 53 -7.05 3.51 -24.04
CA PHE A 53 -8.16 3.49 -24.99
C PHE A 53 -9.23 4.57 -24.75
N LEU A 54 -9.13 5.36 -23.68
CA LEU A 54 -10.04 6.49 -23.41
C LEU A 54 -10.09 7.44 -24.60
N ARG A 55 -11.31 7.80 -25.03
CA ARG A 55 -11.55 8.77 -26.10
C ARG A 55 -12.18 10.06 -25.55
N PRO A 56 -12.07 11.17 -26.30
CA PRO A 56 -12.78 12.40 -25.96
C PRO A 56 -14.29 12.14 -25.78
N GLY A 57 -14.82 12.58 -24.63
CA GLY A 57 -16.22 12.41 -24.25
C GLY A 57 -16.54 11.13 -23.47
N ASP A 58 -15.58 10.21 -23.30
CA ASP A 58 -15.75 9.03 -22.45
C ASP A 58 -15.70 9.39 -20.95
N GLU A 59 -16.24 8.49 -20.12
CA GLU A 59 -16.31 8.67 -18.67
C GLU A 59 -15.73 7.47 -17.93
N LEU A 60 -14.69 7.70 -17.14
CA LEU A 60 -14.12 6.74 -16.20
C LEU A 60 -14.88 6.82 -14.87
N VAL A 61 -15.54 5.74 -14.49
CA VAL A 61 -16.35 5.66 -13.28
C VAL A 61 -15.65 4.78 -12.23
N VAL A 62 -15.54 5.28 -11.00
CA VAL A 62 -14.99 4.56 -9.86
C VAL A 62 -15.94 4.64 -8.67
N THR A 63 -15.95 3.62 -7.81
CA THR A 63 -16.84 3.66 -6.65
C THR A 63 -16.40 4.70 -5.61
N ARG A 64 -15.10 4.83 -5.36
CA ARG A 64 -14.50 5.72 -4.35
C ARG A 64 -13.13 6.23 -4.80
N LEU A 65 -12.69 7.38 -4.31
CA LEU A 65 -11.38 7.98 -4.68
C LEU A 65 -10.18 7.06 -4.38
N ASN A 66 -10.22 6.34 -3.26
CA ASN A 66 -9.17 5.40 -2.88
C ASN A 66 -9.14 4.11 -3.73
N ARG A 67 -10.06 3.96 -4.69
CA ARG A 67 -10.07 2.88 -5.69
C ARG A 67 -9.35 3.31 -6.96
N LEU A 68 -9.43 4.58 -7.32
CA LEU A 68 -8.72 5.17 -8.45
C LEU A 68 -7.20 5.24 -8.24
N GLY A 69 -6.75 5.90 -7.17
CA GLY A 69 -5.31 6.13 -6.91
C GLY A 69 -4.84 5.62 -5.56
N ARG A 70 -3.51 5.57 -5.35
CA ARG A 70 -2.92 5.18 -4.05
C ARG A 70 -2.93 6.30 -3.02
N ASP A 71 -2.86 7.54 -3.46
CA ASP A 71 -2.79 8.75 -2.66
C ASP A 71 -3.37 9.92 -3.47
N THR A 72 -3.54 11.07 -2.83
CA THR A 72 -4.17 12.25 -3.45
C THR A 72 -3.41 12.74 -4.67
N ARG A 73 -2.08 12.71 -4.65
CA ARG A 73 -1.27 13.13 -5.82
C ARG A 73 -1.50 12.19 -6.98
N ASP A 74 -1.52 10.89 -6.72
CA ASP A 74 -1.79 9.87 -7.74
C ASP A 74 -3.17 10.02 -8.35
N VAL A 75 -4.19 10.29 -7.52
CA VAL A 75 -5.56 10.59 -7.99
C VAL A 75 -5.58 11.83 -8.88
N LEU A 76 -5.00 12.95 -8.44
CA LEU A 76 -4.98 14.19 -9.22
C LEU A 76 -4.26 14.04 -10.56
N ASN A 77 -3.16 13.28 -10.59
CA ASN A 77 -2.45 12.98 -11.83
C ASN A 77 -3.33 12.18 -12.80
N LEU A 78 -4.02 11.14 -12.31
CA LEU A 78 -4.91 10.31 -13.14
C LEU A 78 -6.08 11.11 -13.72
N ILE A 79 -6.65 12.01 -12.92
CA ILE A 79 -7.69 12.91 -13.41
C ILE A 79 -7.16 13.87 -14.47
N HIS A 80 -6.00 14.47 -14.24
CA HIS A 80 -5.39 15.36 -15.23
C HIS A 80 -5.10 14.61 -16.54
N GLU A 81 -4.65 13.35 -16.47
CA GLU A 81 -4.44 12.52 -17.66
C GLU A 81 -5.76 12.24 -18.41
N CYS A 82 -6.84 11.94 -17.70
CA CYS A 82 -8.16 11.77 -18.32
C CYS A 82 -8.62 13.07 -19.01
N GLU A 83 -8.44 14.21 -18.34
CA GLU A 83 -8.80 15.54 -18.86
C GLU A 83 -8.00 15.90 -20.12
N GLN A 84 -6.69 15.62 -20.15
CA GLN A 84 -5.85 15.83 -21.34
C GLN A 84 -6.32 15.01 -22.55
N ARG A 85 -6.98 13.87 -22.31
CA ARG A 85 -7.58 13.03 -23.34
C ARG A 85 -9.02 13.45 -23.70
N GLY A 86 -9.55 14.50 -23.07
CA GLY A 86 -10.92 14.97 -23.22
C GLY A 86 -11.96 14.04 -22.58
N ALA A 87 -11.54 13.17 -21.66
CA ALA A 87 -12.40 12.27 -20.91
C ALA A 87 -12.72 12.81 -19.51
N PHE A 88 -13.75 12.24 -18.89
CA PHE A 88 -14.22 12.65 -17.57
C PHE A 88 -14.05 11.52 -16.57
N VAL A 89 -14.08 11.88 -15.29
CA VAL A 89 -14.00 10.96 -14.15
C VAL A 89 -15.21 11.20 -13.23
N THR A 90 -15.86 10.12 -12.83
CA THR A 90 -16.95 10.16 -11.86
C THR A 90 -16.68 9.19 -10.71
N VAL A 91 -16.85 9.68 -9.49
CA VAL A 91 -16.81 8.92 -8.25
C VAL A 91 -18.25 8.73 -7.77
N LEU A 92 -18.62 7.53 -7.32
CA LEU A 92 -19.99 7.26 -6.90
C LEU A 92 -20.26 7.57 -5.43
N ASP A 93 -19.24 7.44 -4.58
CA ASP A 93 -19.37 7.57 -3.13
C ASP A 93 -18.20 8.37 -2.53
N PRO A 94 -18.43 9.65 -2.14
CA PRO A 94 -19.61 10.45 -2.47
C PRO A 94 -19.73 10.69 -3.99
N HIS A 95 -20.95 10.92 -4.49
CA HIS A 95 -21.19 11.13 -5.93
C HIS A 95 -20.60 12.45 -6.40
N VAL A 96 -19.58 12.40 -7.26
CA VAL A 96 -18.80 13.54 -7.71
C VAL A 96 -18.38 13.29 -9.15
N SER A 97 -18.71 14.21 -10.05
CA SER A 97 -18.26 14.17 -11.44
C SER A 97 -17.36 15.35 -11.73
N ILE A 98 -16.31 15.13 -12.52
CA ILE A 98 -15.48 16.22 -13.04
C ILE A 98 -16.02 16.79 -14.36
N ARG A 99 -17.21 16.37 -14.79
CA ARG A 99 -17.82 16.89 -16.01
C ARG A 99 -18.23 18.35 -15.82
N GLY A 100 -17.75 19.23 -16.70
CA GLY A 100 -18.02 20.68 -16.66
C GLY A 100 -16.96 21.48 -15.91
N GLU A 101 -17.12 22.81 -15.88
CA GLU A 101 -16.06 23.75 -15.48
C GLU A 101 -15.63 23.65 -14.01
N MET A 102 -16.49 23.15 -13.11
CA MET A 102 -16.22 23.07 -11.66
C MET A 102 -15.63 21.74 -11.19
N GLY A 103 -15.46 20.77 -12.09
CA GLY A 103 -15.12 19.39 -11.75
C GLY A 103 -13.80 19.23 -10.98
N HIS A 104 -12.75 19.91 -11.45
CA HIS A 104 -11.40 19.82 -10.87
C HIS A 104 -11.31 20.42 -9.46
N VAL A 105 -12.06 21.49 -9.17
CA VAL A 105 -12.07 22.15 -7.85
C VAL A 105 -12.69 21.22 -6.81
N VAL A 106 -13.89 20.69 -7.10
CA VAL A 106 -14.63 19.79 -6.19
C VAL A 106 -13.77 18.57 -5.85
N LEU A 107 -13.14 17.99 -6.87
CA LEU A 107 -12.26 16.85 -6.70
C LEU A 107 -11.00 17.16 -5.88
N THR A 108 -10.39 18.33 -6.09
CA THR A 108 -9.22 18.76 -5.33
C THR A 108 -9.55 18.88 -3.84
N VAL A 109 -10.68 19.52 -3.52
CA VAL A 109 -11.16 19.65 -2.14
C VAL A 109 -11.42 18.27 -1.52
N LEU A 110 -12.11 17.37 -2.22
CA LEU A 110 -12.38 16.03 -1.71
C LEU A 110 -11.13 15.17 -1.56
N GLY A 111 -10.17 15.31 -2.48
CA GLY A 111 -8.85 14.70 -2.39
C GLY A 111 -8.09 15.16 -1.14
N MET A 112 -8.19 16.44 -0.77
CA MET A 112 -7.61 16.99 0.46
C MET A 112 -8.28 16.41 1.71
N VAL A 113 -9.62 16.32 1.72
CA VAL A 113 -10.39 15.72 2.83
C VAL A 113 -10.00 14.26 3.03
N ALA A 114 -9.99 13.44 1.97
CA ALA A 114 -9.61 12.03 2.04
C ALA A 114 -8.16 11.84 2.53
N GLN A 115 -7.24 12.73 2.14
CA GLN A 115 -5.86 12.71 2.63
C GLN A 115 -5.78 12.99 4.13
N MET A 116 -6.55 13.98 4.59
CA MET A 116 -6.63 14.36 5.99
C MET A 116 -7.16 13.20 6.84
N GLU A 117 -8.26 12.57 6.43
CA GLU A 117 -8.82 11.40 7.13
C GLU A 117 -7.81 10.24 7.21
N ARG A 118 -7.13 9.93 6.10
CA ARG A 118 -6.11 8.87 6.08
C ARG A 118 -4.96 9.18 7.04
N ARG A 119 -4.54 10.44 7.12
CA ARG A 119 -3.53 10.87 8.09
C ARG A 119 -4.02 10.70 9.52
N PHE A 120 -5.28 11.06 9.83
CA PHE A 120 -5.87 10.86 11.15
C PHE A 120 -6.01 9.39 11.54
N ILE A 121 -6.41 8.51 10.62
CA ILE A 121 -6.46 7.06 10.87
C ILE A 121 -5.07 6.53 11.21
N LYS A 122 -4.06 6.86 10.41
CA LYS A 122 -2.67 6.46 10.67
C LYS A 122 -2.13 7.03 11.98
N GLY A 123 -2.46 8.28 12.30
CA GLY A 123 -2.10 8.92 13.57
C GLY A 123 -2.65 8.14 14.76
N ARG A 124 -3.97 7.88 14.77
CA ARG A 124 -4.62 7.07 15.82
C ARG A 124 -4.02 5.67 15.94
N GLN A 125 -3.71 5.03 14.82
CA GLN A 125 -3.04 3.73 14.82
C GLN A 125 -1.67 3.80 15.50
N ARG A 126 -0.85 4.80 15.15
CA ARG A 126 0.45 5.01 15.77
C ARG A 126 0.33 5.25 17.27
N ASP A 127 -0.59 6.12 17.68
CA ASP A 127 -0.81 6.42 19.11
C ASP A 127 -1.28 5.16 19.87
N GLY A 128 -2.11 4.33 19.24
CA GLY A 128 -2.51 3.02 19.78
C GLY A 128 -1.32 2.06 19.94
N ILE A 129 -0.43 2.01 18.94
CA ILE A 129 0.81 1.22 19.00
C ILE A 129 1.72 1.73 20.12
N GLU A 130 1.89 3.04 20.26
CA GLU A 130 2.70 3.65 21.32
C GLU A 130 2.14 3.36 22.72
N ARG A 131 0.82 3.45 22.91
CA ARG A 131 0.18 3.03 24.16
C ARG A 131 0.37 1.54 24.44
N ALA A 132 0.27 0.69 23.43
CA ALA A 132 0.51 -0.75 23.57
C ALA A 132 1.98 -1.06 23.91
N LYS A 133 2.93 -0.32 23.32
CA LYS A 133 4.36 -0.39 23.66
C LYS A 133 4.61 0.04 25.10
N GLY A 134 4.03 1.15 25.55
CA GLY A 134 4.16 1.66 26.92
C GLY A 134 3.57 0.72 27.98
N LYS A 135 2.58 -0.11 27.61
CA LYS A 135 2.03 -1.18 28.45
C LYS A 135 2.82 -2.49 28.40
N GLY A 136 3.98 -2.53 27.73
CA GLY A 136 4.81 -3.72 27.62
C GLY A 136 4.27 -4.83 26.71
N ALA A 137 3.18 -4.58 25.96
CA ALA A 137 2.55 -5.60 25.10
C ALA A 137 3.34 -5.90 23.82
N TYR A 138 4.34 -5.08 23.48
CA TYR A 138 5.24 -5.26 22.34
C TYR A 138 6.60 -5.79 22.83
N SER A 139 6.82 -7.10 22.77
CA SER A 139 8.08 -7.76 23.18
C SER A 139 9.13 -7.88 22.06
N GLY A 140 8.96 -7.13 20.96
CA GLY A 140 9.75 -7.35 19.75
C GLY A 140 9.41 -8.68 19.07
N GLY A 141 9.96 -8.92 17.87
CA GLY A 141 9.80 -10.23 17.22
C GLY A 141 10.35 -11.34 18.13
N LYS A 142 9.63 -12.46 18.24
CA LYS A 142 10.13 -13.65 18.97
C LYS A 142 11.57 -13.92 18.55
N ARG A 143 12.51 -14.00 19.50
CA ARG A 143 13.90 -14.39 19.24
C ARG A 143 13.88 -15.74 18.52
N ARG A 144 14.26 -15.74 17.25
CA ARG A 144 14.23 -16.94 16.39
C ARG A 144 15.46 -17.83 16.55
N VAL A 145 16.49 -17.35 17.27
CA VAL A 145 17.80 -17.99 17.34
C VAL A 145 18.31 -17.97 18.77
N ASP A 146 18.89 -19.10 19.19
CA ASP A 146 19.47 -19.29 20.52
C ASP A 146 20.87 -18.67 20.59
N TYR A 147 20.98 -17.57 21.35
CA TYR A 147 22.23 -16.82 21.49
C TYR A 147 23.23 -17.56 22.38
N ALA A 148 22.76 -18.37 23.34
CA ALA A 148 23.63 -19.13 24.23
C ALA A 148 24.36 -20.23 23.45
N ALA A 149 23.65 -20.90 22.54
CA ALA A 149 24.24 -21.88 21.63
C ALA A 149 25.31 -21.26 20.72
N ILE A 150 25.06 -20.06 20.16
CA ILE A 150 26.05 -19.33 19.35
C ILE A 150 27.31 -19.00 20.17
N CYS A 151 27.15 -18.43 21.37
CA CYS A 151 28.29 -18.06 22.22
C CYS A 151 29.08 -19.28 22.71
N LYS A 152 28.42 -20.43 22.91
CA LYS A 152 29.08 -21.67 23.31
C LYS A 152 29.96 -22.22 22.18
N LEU A 153 29.43 -22.31 20.97
CA LEU A 153 30.17 -22.80 19.80
C LEU A 153 31.36 -21.88 19.45
N ASP A 154 31.22 -20.57 19.65
CA ASP A 154 32.32 -19.60 19.52
C ASP A 154 33.41 -19.83 20.57
N GLN A 155 33.05 -20.10 21.83
CA GLN A 155 34.01 -20.45 22.89
C GLN A 155 34.69 -21.80 22.65
N GLU A 156 34.02 -22.73 21.98
CA GLU A 156 34.58 -24.00 21.52
C GLU A 156 35.51 -23.83 20.29
N GLY A 157 35.67 -22.60 19.78
CA GLY A 157 36.62 -22.25 18.72
C GLY A 157 36.09 -22.40 17.30
N LEU A 158 34.79 -22.60 17.11
CA LEU A 158 34.21 -22.71 15.76
C LEU A 158 34.18 -21.35 15.07
N GLY A 159 34.45 -21.35 13.76
CA GLY A 159 34.37 -20.15 12.94
C GLY A 159 32.90 -19.68 12.75
N PRO A 160 32.65 -18.36 12.59
CA PRO A 160 31.29 -17.81 12.43
C PRO A 160 30.48 -18.41 11.27
N SER A 161 31.14 -18.92 10.23
CA SER A 161 30.51 -19.61 9.10
C SER A 161 29.95 -20.97 9.47
N ASP A 162 30.64 -21.71 10.35
CA ASP A 162 30.23 -23.04 10.76
C ASP A 162 29.17 -22.97 11.86
N ILE A 163 29.28 -21.99 12.75
CA ILE A 163 28.22 -21.65 13.72
C ILE A 163 26.90 -21.31 13.00
N ALA A 164 26.97 -20.50 11.94
CA ALA A 164 25.80 -20.13 11.15
C ALA A 164 25.09 -21.34 10.53
N LYS A 165 25.86 -22.29 9.98
CA LYS A 165 25.34 -23.56 9.43
C LYS A 165 24.74 -24.44 10.53
N HIS A 166 25.41 -24.56 11.67
CA HIS A 166 24.99 -25.42 12.77
C HIS A 166 23.67 -24.94 13.41
N ILE A 167 23.52 -23.61 13.54
CA ILE A 167 22.35 -22.98 14.17
C ILE A 167 21.22 -22.70 13.16
N GLY A 168 21.49 -22.78 11.85
CA GLY A 168 20.50 -22.49 10.81
C GLY A 168 20.17 -20.99 10.71
N CYS A 169 21.17 -20.13 10.86
CA CYS A 169 21.01 -18.67 10.76
C CYS A 169 22.04 -18.05 9.80
N SER A 170 21.91 -16.76 9.49
CA SER A 170 22.88 -16.08 8.64
C SER A 170 24.18 -15.78 9.40
N ARG A 171 25.32 -15.76 8.69
CA ARG A 171 26.61 -15.32 9.26
C ARG A 171 26.54 -13.93 9.91
N MET A 172 25.76 -13.03 9.32
CA MET A 172 25.51 -11.69 9.87
C MET A 172 24.80 -11.74 11.22
N GLN A 173 23.88 -12.70 11.41
CA GLN A 173 23.20 -12.89 12.68
C GLN A 173 24.14 -13.43 13.76
N VAL A 174 25.07 -14.33 13.42
CA VAL A 174 26.13 -14.79 14.32
C VAL A 174 27.02 -13.64 14.76
N TYR A 175 27.54 -12.84 13.82
CA TYR A 175 28.38 -11.67 14.16
C TYR A 175 27.66 -10.66 15.05
N ARG A 176 26.38 -10.38 14.78
CA ARG A 176 25.58 -9.48 15.62
C ARG A 176 25.44 -10.00 17.05
N VAL A 177 25.24 -11.32 17.22
CA VAL A 177 25.13 -11.95 18.54
C VAL A 177 26.45 -11.88 19.30
N LEU A 178 27.58 -12.16 18.63
CA LEU A 178 28.90 -12.11 19.25
C LEU A 178 29.32 -10.67 19.58
N ALA A 179 28.89 -9.68 18.79
CA ALA A 179 29.13 -8.26 19.05
C ALA A 179 28.33 -7.71 20.26
N ASP A 180 27.13 -8.25 20.54
CA ASP A 180 26.29 -7.88 21.68
C ASP A 180 26.71 -8.57 23.00
N ARG A 181 27.79 -9.35 23.01
CA ARG A 181 28.29 -10.04 24.20
C ARG A 181 28.84 -9.03 25.22
N PRO A 182 28.32 -8.95 26.46
CA PRO A 182 28.85 -8.03 27.47
C PRO A 182 30.28 -8.45 27.83
N GLY A 183 31.27 -7.64 27.45
CA GLY A 183 32.68 -7.81 27.82
C GLY A 183 33.71 -7.76 26.68
N ILE A 184 33.34 -7.52 25.42
CA ILE A 184 34.31 -7.38 24.31
C ILE A 184 34.09 -6.03 23.63
N LEU A 185 35.06 -5.11 23.77
CA LEU A 185 35.10 -3.85 23.02
C LEU A 185 35.11 -4.14 21.52
N PRO A 186 34.42 -3.33 20.68
CA PRO A 186 34.38 -3.57 19.25
C PRO A 186 35.80 -3.48 18.67
N VAL A 187 36.22 -4.53 17.96
CA VAL A 187 37.40 -4.49 17.11
C VAL A 187 37.10 -3.50 15.98
N LYS A 188 37.78 -2.35 16.01
CA LYS A 188 37.81 -1.42 14.89
C LYS A 188 38.46 -2.11 13.70
N VAL A 189 37.75 -2.15 12.58
CA VAL A 189 38.34 -2.17 11.24
C VAL A 189 37.90 -0.89 10.56
#